data_AF-A0A4Z1PNE1-F1
#
_entry.id   AF-A0A4Z1PNE1-F1
#
_cell.length_a   1.000
_cell.length_b   1.000
_cell.length_c   1.000
_cell.angle_alpha   90.00
_cell.angle_beta   90.00
_cell.angle_gamma   90.00
#
_symmetry.space_group_name_H-M   'P 1'
#
loop_
_entity.id
_entity.type
_entity.pdbx_description
1 polymer ?
#
loop_
_entity_poly.entity_id
_entity_poly.type
_entity_poly.pdbx_seq_one_letter_code
_entity_poly.pdbx_strand_id
1 'polypeptide(L)' 'MTNFLNEISDLPPWGQGIDKKIQIYTDGLAQWVRGNDDWTFESGRYFGEEGLKIQMSRATNLVPLSTGFVKKKCGYG' A
#
# COMPACT_ATOMS: atom_id res chain seq x y z
N MET A 1 -3.63 8.39 -7.11
CA MET A 1 -4.15 9.43 -6.19
C MET A 1 -5.13 10.37 -6.88
N THR A 2 -4.91 10.76 -8.13
CA THR A 2 -5.79 11.68 -8.89
C THR A 2 -7.25 11.25 -8.94
N ASN A 3 -7.56 9.99 -9.26
CA ASN A 3 -8.95 9.53 -9.31
C ASN A 3 -9.67 9.63 -7.95
N PHE A 4 -9.01 9.23 -6.87
CA PHE A 4 -9.56 9.31 -5.51
C PHE A 4 -9.88 10.75 -5.09
N LEU A 5 -9.00 11.71 -5.41
CA LEU A 5 -9.24 13.12 -5.08
C LEU A 5 -10.42 13.70 -5.87
N ASN A 6 -10.55 13.34 -7.15
CA ASN A 6 -11.69 13.74 -7.98
C ASN A 6 -13.01 13.12 -7.48
N GLU A 7 -12.98 11.84 -7.09
CA GLU A 7 -14.16 11.16 -6.56
C GLU A 7 -14.63 11.75 -5.22
N ILE A 8 -13.72 12.20 -4.35
CA ILE A 8 -14.08 12.89 -3.11
C ILE A 8 -14.75 14.23 -3.39
N SER A 9 -14.27 15.00 -4.37
CA SER A 9 -14.87 16.29 -4.71
C SER A 9 -16.27 16.15 -5.31
N ASP A 10 -16.58 14.99 -5.91
CA ASP A 10 -17.83 14.72 -6.59
C ASP A 10 -18.88 14.02 -5.70
N LEU A 11 -18.59 13.82 -4.41
CA LEU A 11 -19.53 13.19 -3.49
C LEU A 11 -20.80 14.05 -3.32
N PRO A 12 -22.01 13.45 -3.40
CA PRO A 12 -23.24 14.20 -3.20
C PRO A 12 -23.38 14.68 -1.76
N PRO A 13 -24.17 15.72 -1.47
CA PRO A 13 -24.41 16.14 -0.10
C PRO A 13 -25.35 15.18 0.65
N TRP A 14 -25.06 14.89 1.91
CA TRP A 14 -25.92 14.10 2.81
C TRP A 14 -26.35 14.87 4.06
N GLY A 15 -25.90 16.12 4.21
CA GLY A 15 -26.23 17.01 5.31
C GLY A 15 -25.08 17.15 6.30
N GLN A 16 -24.97 18.33 6.91
CA GLN A 16 -23.78 18.81 7.61
C GLN A 16 -23.14 17.80 8.58
N GLY A 17 -23.95 17.05 9.35
CA GLY A 17 -23.45 16.07 10.32
C GLY A 17 -22.82 14.83 9.67
N ILE A 18 -23.33 14.41 8.52
CA ILE A 18 -22.81 13.27 7.75
C ILE A 18 -21.62 13.73 6.91
N ASP A 19 -21.73 14.87 6.24
CA ASP A 19 -20.68 15.43 5.39
C ASP A 19 -19.37 15.62 6.18
N LYS A 20 -19.46 16.10 7.43
CA LYS A 20 -18.29 16.21 8.33
C LYS A 20 -17.65 14.85 8.64
N LYS A 21 -18.44 13.81 8.85
CA LYS A 21 -17.91 12.46 9.13
C LYS A 21 -17.23 11.87 7.90
N ILE A 22 -17.84 12.08 6.73
CA ILE A 22 -17.29 11.64 5.46
C ILE A 22 -15.95 12.31 5.22
N GLN A 23 -15.85 13.63 5.39
CA GLN A 23 -14.59 14.37 5.26
C GLN A 23 -13.49 13.79 6.16
N ILE A 24 -13.77 13.60 7.46
CA ILE A 24 -12.80 13.02 8.39
C ILE A 24 -12.35 11.62 7.93
N TYR A 25 -13.28 10.80 7.46
CA TYR A 25 -12.99 9.44 7.01
C TYR A 25 -12.14 9.44 5.72
N THR A 26 -12.50 10.23 4.72
CA THR A 26 -11.77 10.34 3.46
C THR A 26 -10.37 10.92 3.65
N ASP A 27 -10.22 11.92 4.54
CA ASP A 27 -8.91 12.47 4.91
C ASP A 27 -8.04 11.39 5.57
N GLY A 28 -8.62 10.59 6.48
CA GLY A 28 -7.95 9.46 7.10
C GLY A 28 -7.47 8.42 6.08
N LEU A 29 -8.31 8.07 5.10
CA LEU A 29 -7.94 7.18 4.00
C LEU A 29 -6.80 7.74 3.16
N ALA A 30 -6.82 9.05 2.86
CA ALA A 30 -5.75 9.72 2.11
C ALA A 30 -4.40 9.60 2.84
N GLN A 31 -4.39 9.83 4.16
CA GLN A 31 -3.18 9.69 4.98
C GLN A 31 -2.73 8.23 5.11
N TRP A 32 -3.68 7.30 5.20
CA TRP A 32 -3.37 5.87 5.33
C TRP A 32 -2.57 5.34 4.13
N VAL A 33 -2.89 5.77 2.92
CA VAL A 33 -2.13 5.38 1.72
C VAL A 33 -0.66 5.78 1.81
N ARG A 34 -0.38 7.01 2.26
CA ARG A 34 1.00 7.49 2.46
C ARG A 34 1.70 6.77 3.60
N GLY A 35 1.02 6.62 4.74
CA GLY A 35 1.57 5.92 5.90
C GLY A 35 1.88 4.45 5.62
N ASN A 36 1.09 3.78 4.78
CA ASN A 36 1.38 2.42 4.35
C ASN A 36 2.63 2.33 3.47
N ASP A 37 2.84 3.29 2.55
CA ASP A 37 4.09 3.35 1.75
C ASP A 37 5.30 3.53 2.67
N ASP A 38 5.25 4.51 3.57
CA ASP A 38 6.32 4.79 4.53
C ASP A 38 6.61 3.56 5.40
N TRP A 39 5.59 3.00 6.05
CA TRP A 39 5.73 1.82 6.90
C TRP A 39 6.29 0.60 6.15
N THR A 40 5.91 0.42 4.88
CA THR A 40 6.41 -0.70 4.05
C THR A 40 7.94 -0.65 3.91
N PHE A 41 8.53 0.54 3.77
CA PHE A 41 9.97 0.71 3.58
C PHE A 41 10.73 0.98 4.88
N GLU A 42 10.11 1.64 5.86
CA GLU A 42 10.79 2.07 7.10
C GLU A 42 10.75 1.01 8.20
N SER A 43 9.72 0.15 8.24
CA SER A 43 9.54 -0.80 9.34
C SER A 43 10.58 -1.92 9.40
N GLY A 44 11.33 -2.14 8.32
CA GLY A 44 12.24 -3.27 8.17
C GLY A 44 11.56 -4.63 8.01
N ARG A 45 10.22 -4.70 8.11
CA ARG A 45 9.46 -5.97 8.02
C ARG A 45 9.68 -6.69 6.69
N TYR A 46 9.74 -5.96 5.58
CA TYR A 46 9.83 -6.53 4.23
C TYR A 46 11.23 -6.42 3.63
N PHE A 47 11.94 -5.33 3.94
CA PHE A 47 13.20 -4.99 3.28
C PHE A 47 14.38 -4.88 4.25
N GLY A 48 14.19 -5.21 5.52
CA GLY A 48 15.22 -5.03 6.55
C GLY A 48 15.76 -3.60 6.54
N GLU A 49 17.07 -3.47 6.68
CA GLU A 49 17.77 -2.18 6.70
C GLU A 49 17.84 -1.50 5.31
N GLU A 50 17.60 -2.24 4.22
CA GLU A 50 17.71 -1.71 2.85
C GLU A 50 16.43 -0.99 2.37
N GLY A 51 15.37 -0.95 3.19
CA GLY A 51 14.06 -0.47 2.77
C GLY A 51 14.05 0.96 2.19
N LEU A 52 14.70 1.92 2.85
CA LEU A 52 14.79 3.31 2.34
C LEU A 52 15.55 3.41 1.02
N LYS A 53 16.63 2.64 0.86
CA LYS A 53 17.41 2.60 -0.38
C LYS A 53 16.61 1.97 -1.52
N ILE A 54 15.80 0.94 -1.24
CA ILE A 54 14.87 0.34 -2.19
C ILE A 54 13.76 1.33 -2.55
N GLN A 55 13.22 2.08 -1.59
CA GLN A 55 12.22 3.13 -1.86
C GLN A 55 12.77 4.19 -2.83
N MET A 56 14.01 4.65 -2.62
CA MET A 56 14.65 5.65 -3.49
C MET A 56 14.98 5.10 -4.88
N SER A 57 15.57 3.91 -4.95
CA SER A 57 16.01 3.30 -6.21
C SER A 57 14.87 2.67 -7.02
N ARG A 58 13.73 2.38 -6.37
CA ARG A 58 12.61 1.61 -6.92
C ARG A 58 13.02 0.24 -7.48
N ALA A 59 14.13 -0.31 -6.97
CA ALA A 59 14.70 -1.58 -7.38
C ALA A 59 15.06 -2.44 -6.17
N THR A 60 14.83 -3.76 -6.28
CA THR A 60 15.20 -4.73 -5.24
C THR A 60 15.85 -5.95 -5.86
N ASN A 61 16.74 -6.59 -5.11
CA ASN A 61 17.33 -7.86 -5.52
C ASN A 61 16.37 -8.99 -5.15
N LEU A 62 16.04 -9.82 -6.13
CA LEU A 62 15.27 -11.04 -5.87
C LEU A 62 16.18 -12.03 -5.13
N VAL A 63 15.78 -12.41 -3.92
CA VAL A 63 16.44 -13.49 -3.20
C VAL A 63 16.02 -14.84 -3.78
N PRO A 64 16.89 -15.87 -3.72
CA PRO A 64 16.52 -17.22 -4.10
C PRO A 64 15.24 -17.67 -3.39
N LEU A 65 14.40 -18.44 -4.08
CA LEU A 65 13.23 -19.08 -3.47
C LEU A 65 13.63 -19.75 -2.16
N SER A 66 12.86 -19.51 -1.10
CA SER A 66 13.12 -20.19 0.16
C SER A 66 13.07 -21.70 -0.07
N THR A 67 13.96 -22.44 0.59
CA THR A 67 14.02 -23.91 0.51
C THR A 67 12.75 -24.61 1.00
N GLY A 68 11.80 -23.85 1.59
CA GLY A 68 10.47 -24.32 1.98
C GLY A 68 9.43 -24.31 0.85
N PHE A 69 9.69 -23.68 -0.30
CA PHE A 69 8.81 -23.79 -1.46
C PHE A 69 9.03 -25.15 -2.15
N VAL A 70 8.26 -26.16 -1.74
CA VAL A 70 8.18 -27.43 -2.47
C VAL A 70 7.58 -27.14 -3.84
N LYS A 71 8.40 -27.16 -4.90
CA LYS A 71 7.90 -27.21 -6.28
C LYS A 71 7.00 -28.44 -6.40
N LYS A 72 5.68 -28.24 -6.54
CA LYS A 72 4.76 -29.32 -6.88
C LYS A 72 5.26 -29.88 -8.22
N LYS A 73 5.73 -31.14 -8.24
CA LYS A 73 6.10 -31.79 -9.51
C LYS A 73 4.86 -31.77 -10.40
N CYS A 74 4.92 -31.06 -11.52
CA CYS A 74 3.94 -31.22 -12.58
C CYS A 74 4.21 -32.60 -13.18
N GLY A 75 3.46 -33.60 -12.71
CA GLY A 75 3.52 -34.95 -13.23
C GLY A 75 2.71 -35.03 -14.50
N TYR A 76 3.38 -35.18 -15.63
CA TYR A 76 2.84 -35.88 -16.79
C TYR A 76 3.92 -36.82 -17.32
N GLY A 77 3.56 -38.11 -17.30
CA GLY A 77 4.07 -39.19 -18.17
C GLY A 77 5.57 -39.40 -18.21
#